data_AF-A0A419RRV3-F1
#
_entry.id   AF-A0A419RRV3-F1
#
_cell.length_a   1.000
_cell.length_b   1.000
_cell.length_c   1.000
_cell.angle_alpha   90.00
_cell.angle_beta   90.00
_cell.angle_gamma   90.00
#
_symmetry.space_group_name_H-M   'P 1'
#
loop_
_entity.id
_entity.type
_entity.pdbx_description
1 polymer ?
#
loop_
_entity_poly.entity_id
_entity_poly.type
_entity_poly.pdbx_seq_one_letter_code
_entity_poly.pdbx_strand_id
1 'polypeptide(L)'
;MAAATALASGLASIAAPAPIAAAQQTRILPADPQDFQCYVLLQQRRSAFLANATLPTEQRAEFVNNLTIISAFYAGRISHYSSAEAVSQFQSARTELDAASAEQRDAFANVCTSFYVSVANLLSATSEQVPSPRQ
;
A
#
# COMPACT_ATOMS: atom_id res chain seq x y z
N MET A 1 7.19 -46.39 -42.21
CA MET A 1 7.15 -44.98 -42.67
C MET A 1 5.69 -44.63 -42.93
N ALA A 2 5.18 -43.69 -42.14
CA ALA A 2 3.81 -43.21 -42.22
C ALA A 2 3.72 -42.01 -43.17
N ALA A 3 2.63 -41.90 -43.91
CA ALA A 3 2.19 -40.64 -44.51
C ALA A 3 0.66 -40.60 -44.44
N ALA A 4 0.15 -39.94 -43.41
CA ALA A 4 -1.26 -39.60 -43.27
C ALA A 4 -1.46 -38.20 -43.90
N THR A 5 -2.37 -38.14 -44.87
CA THR A 5 -2.98 -36.89 -45.35
C THR A 5 -4.04 -36.42 -44.35
N ALA A 6 -4.00 -35.16 -43.95
CA ALA A 6 -5.10 -34.50 -43.24
C ALA A 6 -5.29 -33.07 -43.77
N LEU A 7 -6.55 -32.76 -44.04
CA LEU A 7 -7.05 -31.68 -44.88
C LEU A 7 -7.07 -30.31 -44.19
N ALA A 8 -6.74 -29.29 -45.00
CA ALA A 8 -7.44 -28.02 -45.20
C ALA A 8 -8.31 -27.44 -44.05
N SER A 9 -7.77 -26.37 -43.45
CA SER A 9 -8.37 -25.04 -43.26
C SER A 9 -9.91 -24.93 -43.14
N GLY A 10 -10.41 -24.94 -41.91
CA GLY A 10 -11.77 -24.51 -41.55
C GLY A 10 -11.79 -23.09 -40.97
N LEU A 11 -12.42 -22.16 -41.70
CA LEU A 11 -12.84 -20.82 -41.23
C LEU A 11 -14.17 -20.95 -40.47
N ALA A 12 -14.21 -20.55 -39.19
CA ALA A 12 -15.43 -20.13 -38.49
C ALA A 12 -15.10 -19.43 -37.16
N SER A 13 -14.69 -18.16 -37.23
CA SER A 13 -14.56 -17.27 -36.08
C SER A 13 -15.93 -16.69 -35.71
N ILE A 14 -16.71 -17.41 -34.92
CA ILE A 14 -17.86 -16.83 -34.20
C ILE A 14 -17.36 -16.22 -32.89
N ALA A 15 -17.01 -14.93 -32.95
CA ALA A 15 -16.77 -14.12 -31.76
C ALA A 15 -18.10 -13.91 -31.03
N ALA A 16 -18.31 -14.65 -29.94
CA ALA A 16 -19.34 -14.31 -28.97
C ALA A 16 -18.93 -13.00 -28.25
N PRO A 17 -19.84 -12.04 -28.05
CA PRO A 17 -19.53 -10.84 -27.28
C PRO A 17 -19.27 -11.26 -25.83
N ALA A 18 -18.01 -11.13 -25.40
CA ALA A 18 -17.64 -11.29 -24.02
C ALA A 18 -18.45 -10.29 -23.17
N PRO A 19 -19.09 -10.70 -22.07
CA PRO A 19 -19.76 -9.78 -21.19
C PRO A 19 -18.71 -8.79 -20.67
N ILE A 20 -18.93 -7.52 -20.96
CA ILE A 20 -18.18 -6.41 -20.41
C ILE A 20 -18.48 -6.42 -18.91
N ALA A 21 -17.59 -7.06 -18.13
CA ALA A 21 -17.55 -6.89 -16.69
C ALA A 21 -17.31 -5.40 -16.46
N ALA A 22 -18.37 -4.72 -16.02
CA ALA A 22 -18.36 -3.32 -15.69
C ALA A 22 -17.16 -3.02 -14.79
N ALA A 23 -16.33 -2.07 -15.24
CA ALA A 23 -15.24 -1.50 -14.48
C ALA A 23 -15.79 -0.85 -13.21
N GLN A 24 -15.91 -1.63 -12.14
CA GLN A 24 -15.91 -1.15 -10.75
C GLN A 24 -14.53 -1.42 -10.15
N GLN A 25 -13.50 -0.88 -10.79
CA GLN A 25 -12.22 -0.67 -10.12
C GLN A 25 -12.31 0.64 -9.33
N THR A 26 -13.02 0.60 -8.20
CA THR A 26 -12.48 1.29 -7.02
C THR A 26 -11.07 0.74 -6.83
N ARG A 27 -10.05 1.48 -7.27
CA ARG A 27 -8.63 1.15 -7.07
C ARG A 27 -8.33 1.23 -5.57
N ILE A 28 -8.86 0.30 -4.80
CA ILE A 28 -8.34 -0.04 -3.49
C ILE A 28 -7.00 -0.68 -3.80
N LEU A 29 -5.90 0.01 -3.49
CA LEU A 29 -4.57 -0.61 -3.54
C LEU A 29 -4.65 -1.87 -2.67
N PRO A 30 -4.36 -3.07 -3.22
CA PRO A 30 -4.49 -4.30 -2.45
C PRO A 30 -3.65 -4.13 -1.18
N ALA A 31 -4.29 -4.28 -0.03
CA ALA A 31 -3.59 -4.17 1.23
C ALA A 31 -2.57 -5.32 1.33
N ASP A 32 -1.36 -5.00 1.77
CA ASP A 32 -0.23 -5.92 1.84
C ASP A 32 0.04 -6.21 3.33
N PRO A 33 0.36 -7.44 3.76
CA PRO A 33 0.89 -7.71 5.09
C PRO A 33 2.00 -6.73 5.55
N GLN A 34 2.78 -6.18 4.61
CA GLN A 34 3.77 -5.13 4.86
C GLN A 34 3.17 -3.82 5.40
N ASP A 35 1.89 -3.53 5.15
CA ASP A 35 1.18 -2.37 5.72
C ASP A 35 1.13 -2.43 7.25
N PHE A 36 0.97 -3.63 7.83
CA PHE A 36 0.98 -3.82 9.28
C PHE A 36 2.33 -3.51 9.87
N GLN A 37 3.41 -4.00 9.25
CA GLN A 37 4.78 -3.68 9.64
C GLN A 37 5.03 -2.17 9.54
N CYS A 38 4.63 -1.53 8.45
CA CYS A 38 4.79 -0.08 8.29
C CYS A 38 4.02 0.70 9.35
N TYR A 39 2.76 0.36 9.62
CA TYR A 39 1.98 0.98 10.67
C TYR A 39 2.64 0.82 12.05
N VAL A 40 3.03 -0.40 12.43
CA VAL A 40 3.64 -0.69 13.73
C VAL A 40 4.95 0.08 13.89
N LEU A 41 5.83 0.07 12.88
CA LEU A 41 7.10 0.79 12.91
C LEU A 41 6.88 2.30 13.09
N LEU A 42 5.93 2.90 12.37
CA LEU A 42 5.65 4.33 12.46
C LEU A 42 5.07 4.70 13.82
N GLN A 43 4.23 3.85 14.42
CA GLN A 43 3.75 4.05 15.79
C GLN A 43 4.88 3.95 16.82
N GLN A 44 5.81 2.99 16.68
CA GLN A 44 6.99 2.88 17.54
C GLN A 44 7.84 4.16 17.47
N ARG A 45 8.14 4.64 16.25
CA ARG A 45 8.89 5.90 16.04
C ARG A 45 8.15 7.09 16.62
N ARG A 46 6.83 7.19 16.43
CA ARG A 46 6.00 8.26 16.98
C ARG A 46 6.06 8.28 18.51
N SER A 47 5.95 7.12 19.14
CA SER A 47 6.10 6.99 20.59
C SER A 47 7.51 7.40 21.05
N ALA A 48 8.55 7.03 20.31
CA ALA A 48 9.92 7.42 20.62
C ALA A 48 10.13 8.94 20.53
N PHE A 49 9.58 9.59 19.50
CA PHE A 49 9.63 11.06 19.39
C PHE A 49 8.84 11.75 20.49
N LEU A 50 7.66 11.24 20.86
CA LEU A 50 6.87 11.77 21.97
C LEU A 50 7.64 11.70 23.31
N ALA A 51 8.38 10.63 23.54
CA ALA A 51 9.21 10.45 24.74
C ALA A 51 10.55 11.20 24.68
N ASN A 52 10.94 11.75 23.53
CA ASN A 52 12.23 12.40 23.34
C ASN A 52 12.21 13.85 23.88
N ALA A 53 12.72 14.01 25.10
CA ALA A 53 12.87 15.31 25.77
C ALA A 53 14.09 16.12 25.31
N THR A 54 15.01 15.55 24.53
CA THR A 54 16.24 16.25 24.09
C THR A 54 16.02 17.10 22.84
N LEU A 55 14.97 16.80 22.05
CA LEU A 55 14.60 17.59 20.89
C LEU A 55 13.81 18.85 21.27
N PRO A 56 14.02 19.98 20.58
CA PRO A 56 13.15 21.15 20.67
C PRO A 56 11.67 20.77 20.44
N THR A 57 10.77 21.43 21.17
CA THR A 57 9.33 21.10 21.12
C THR A 57 8.73 21.20 19.73
N GLU A 58 9.09 22.24 18.96
CA GLU A 58 8.58 22.43 17.59
C GLU A 58 9.04 21.30 16.67
N GLN A 59 10.32 20.94 16.73
CA GLN A 59 10.88 19.86 15.93
C GLN A 59 10.25 18.49 16.29
N ARG A 60 10.04 18.23 17.58
CA ARG A 60 9.32 17.03 18.05
C ARG A 60 7.89 17.00 17.52
N ALA A 61 7.18 18.14 17.56
CA ALA A 61 5.82 18.25 17.06
C ALA A 61 5.73 17.97 15.55
N GLU A 62 6.68 18.49 14.77
CA GLU A 62 6.77 18.23 13.33
C GLU A 62 6.92 16.73 13.04
N PHE A 63 7.88 16.06 13.69
CA PHE A 63 8.07 14.61 13.52
C PHE A 63 6.83 13.81 13.90
N VAL A 64 6.20 14.14 15.04
CA VAL A 64 4.98 13.46 15.49
C VAL A 64 3.83 13.67 14.50
N ASN A 65 3.68 14.88 13.95
CA ASN A 65 2.65 15.17 12.96
C ASN A 65 2.86 14.39 11.67
N ASN A 66 4.08 14.42 11.12
CA ASN A 66 4.43 13.67 9.90
C ASN A 66 4.18 12.16 10.07
N LEU A 67 4.64 11.59 11.20
CA LEU A 67 4.40 10.18 11.51
C LEU A 67 2.92 9.86 11.70
N THR A 68 2.12 10.79 12.22
CA THR A 68 0.67 10.63 12.37
C THR A 68 -0.02 10.55 11.00
N ILE A 69 0.33 11.46 10.08
CA ILE A 69 -0.23 11.49 8.72
C ILE A 69 0.10 10.19 7.97
N ILE A 70 1.37 9.78 7.97
CA ILE A 70 1.81 8.56 7.27
C ILE A 70 1.18 7.31 7.93
N SER A 71 1.06 7.28 9.26
CA SER A 71 0.40 6.16 9.94
C SER A 71 -1.08 6.05 9.58
N ALA A 72 -1.79 7.18 9.41
CA ALA A 72 -3.20 7.19 9.02
C ALA A 72 -3.39 6.61 7.62
N PHE A 73 -2.46 6.85 6.70
CA PHE A 73 -2.46 6.22 5.38
C PHE A 73 -2.42 4.69 5.48
N TYR A 74 -1.51 4.13 6.28
CA TYR A 74 -1.42 2.68 6.48
C TYR A 74 -2.64 2.12 7.22
N ALA A 75 -3.17 2.84 8.21
CA ALA A 75 -4.41 2.45 8.89
C ALA A 75 -5.59 2.35 7.92
N GLY A 76 -5.69 3.27 6.95
CA GLY A 76 -6.67 3.21 5.88
C GLY A 76 -6.55 1.93 5.04
N ARG A 77 -5.33 1.55 4.65
CA ARG A 77 -5.09 0.30 3.91
C ARG A 77 -5.42 -0.95 4.75
N ILE A 78 -5.05 -0.94 6.02
CA ILE A 78 -5.34 -2.04 6.96
C ILE A 78 -6.84 -2.18 7.24
N SER A 79 -7.63 -1.11 7.09
CA SER A 79 -9.08 -1.12 7.40
C SER A 79 -9.90 -2.11 6.56
N HIS A 80 -9.32 -2.66 5.49
CA HIS A 80 -9.95 -3.67 4.64
C HIS A 80 -9.85 -5.11 5.19
N TYR A 81 -9.01 -5.36 6.20
CA TYR A 81 -8.91 -6.67 6.84
C TYR A 81 -10.00 -6.87 7.90
N SER A 82 -10.41 -8.12 8.12
CA SER A 82 -11.22 -8.43 9.30
C SER A 82 -10.42 -8.18 10.58
N SER A 83 -11.11 -7.90 11.68
CA SER A 83 -10.46 -7.68 12.98
C SER A 83 -9.64 -8.89 13.42
N ALA A 84 -10.13 -10.11 13.16
CA ALA A 84 -9.43 -11.35 13.51
C ALA A 84 -8.10 -11.50 12.75
N GLU A 85 -8.10 -11.21 11.45
CA GLU A 85 -6.88 -11.24 10.62
C GLU A 85 -5.93 -10.10 11.00
N ALA A 86 -6.46 -8.90 11.25
CA ALA A 86 -5.64 -7.74 11.59
C ALA A 86 -4.84 -7.96 12.89
N VAL A 87 -5.44 -8.59 13.90
CA VAL A 87 -4.78 -8.85 15.19
C VAL A 87 -3.55 -9.75 15.04
N SER A 88 -3.64 -10.85 14.29
CA SER A 88 -2.50 -11.75 14.10
C SER A 88 -1.37 -11.08 13.30
N GLN A 89 -1.74 -10.27 12.29
CA GLN A 89 -0.77 -9.53 11.49
C GLN A 89 -0.05 -8.45 12.32
N PHE A 90 -0.76 -7.73 13.20
CA PHE A 90 -0.13 -6.78 14.12
C PHE A 90 0.85 -7.46 15.08
N GLN A 91 0.51 -8.64 15.58
CA GLN A 91 1.40 -9.40 16.45
C GLN A 91 2.65 -9.88 15.71
N SER A 92 2.52 -10.39 14.49
CA SER A 92 3.66 -10.78 13.64
C SER A 92 4.57 -9.58 13.38
N ALA A 93 3.99 -8.48 12.88
CA ALA A 93 4.71 -7.24 12.60
C ALA A 93 5.48 -6.72 13.81
N ARG A 94 4.86 -6.73 15.00
CA ARG A 94 5.50 -6.29 16.24
C ARG A 94 6.69 -7.20 16.60
N THR A 95 6.51 -8.52 16.53
CA THR A 95 7.54 -9.49 16.86
C THR A 95 8.76 -9.33 15.93
N GLU A 96 8.53 -9.19 14.63
CA GLU A 96 9.59 -9.01 13.64
C GLU A 96 10.35 -7.70 13.83
N LEU A 97 9.65 -6.60 14.10
CA LEU A 97 10.29 -5.29 14.29
C LEU A 97 11.04 -5.16 15.63
N ASP A 98 10.56 -5.85 16.67
CA ASP A 98 11.25 -5.91 17.96
C ASP A 98 12.53 -6.74 17.85
N ALA A 99 12.56 -7.77 16.99
CA ALA A 99 13.74 -8.58 16.69
C ALA A 99 14.73 -7.90 15.72
N ALA A 100 14.27 -6.91 14.94
CA ALA A 100 15.10 -6.22 13.94
C ALA A 100 16.17 -5.32 14.58
N SER A 101 17.32 -5.18 13.90
CA SER A 101 18.35 -4.20 14.26
C SER A 101 17.87 -2.76 13.98
N ALA A 102 18.61 -1.77 14.48
CA ALA A 102 18.32 -0.36 14.17
C ALA A 102 18.40 -0.10 12.65
N GLU A 103 19.46 -0.61 12.01
CA GLU A 103 19.68 -0.47 10.57
C GLU A 103 18.58 -1.14 9.75
N GLN A 104 18.11 -2.31 10.17
CA GLN A 104 17.00 -3.02 9.52
C GLN A 104 15.69 -2.22 9.65
N ARG A 105 15.42 -1.66 10.83
CA ARG A 105 14.25 -0.79 11.02
C ARG A 105 14.34 0.51 10.22
N ASP A 106 15.54 1.05 9.98
CA ASP A 106 15.74 2.22 9.13
C ASP A 106 15.55 1.90 7.65
N ALA A 107 16.13 0.79 7.17
CA ALA A 107 15.88 0.31 5.82
C ALA A 107 14.38 0.07 5.58
N PHE A 108 13.69 -0.52 6.55
CA PHE A 108 12.26 -0.77 6.46
C PHE A 108 11.43 0.53 6.48
N ALA A 109 11.82 1.51 7.30
CA ALA A 109 11.18 2.84 7.30
C ALA A 109 11.29 3.55 5.95
N ASN A 110 12.42 3.39 5.26
CA ASN A 110 12.60 3.95 3.93
C ASN A 110 11.66 3.30 2.91
N VAL A 111 11.43 1.98 2.99
CA VAL A 111 10.43 1.30 2.15
C VAL A 111 9.04 1.87 2.40
N CYS A 112 8.63 1.99 3.67
CA CYS A 112 7.32 2.53 4.01
C CYS A 112 7.15 3.98 3.51
N THR A 113 8.12 4.83 3.79
CA THR A 113 8.05 6.24 3.39
C THR A 113 8.04 6.39 1.87
N SER A 114 8.85 5.61 1.15
CA SER A 114 8.91 5.65 -0.32
C SER A 114 7.57 5.23 -0.94
N PHE A 115 6.93 4.20 -0.38
CA PHE A 115 5.63 3.77 -0.84
C PHE A 115 4.55 4.84 -0.59
N TYR A 116 4.50 5.42 0.62
CA TYR A 116 3.60 6.54 0.93
C TYR A 116 3.78 7.71 -0.05
N VAL A 117 5.03 8.15 -0.27
CA VAL A 117 5.34 9.27 -1.19
C VAL A 117 4.91 8.94 -2.61
N SER A 118 5.14 7.72 -3.08
CA SER A 118 4.71 7.28 -4.42
C SER A 118 3.20 7.42 -4.60
N VAL A 119 2.42 6.94 -3.63
CA VAL A 119 0.96 7.03 -3.68
C VAL A 119 0.48 8.47 -3.53
N ALA A 120 1.05 9.25 -2.61
CA ALA A 120 0.71 10.66 -2.43
C ALA A 120 0.95 11.46 -3.72
N ASN A 121 2.08 11.23 -4.39
CA ASN A 121 2.40 11.88 -5.67
C ASN A 121 1.41 11.48 -6.78
N LEU A 122 1.03 10.21 -6.84
CA LEU A 122 0.04 9.73 -7.81
C LEU A 122 -1.34 10.39 -7.60
N LEU A 123 -1.78 10.52 -6.35
CA LEU A 123 -3.05 11.17 -6.00
C LEU A 123 -3.02 12.67 -6.33
N SER A 124 -1.91 13.35 -6.06
CA SER A 124 -1.71 14.76 -6.43
C SER A 124 -1.79 14.95 -7.95
N ALA A 125 -1.06 14.15 -8.73
CA ALA A 125 -1.06 14.23 -10.20
C ALA A 125 -2.43 13.91 -10.81
N THR A 126 -3.20 13.00 -10.20
CA THR A 126 -4.56 12.67 -10.65
C THR A 126 -5.54 13.82 -10.36
N SER A 127 -5.35 14.52 -9.23
CA SER A 127 -6.20 15.67 -8.85
C SER A 127 -6.04 16.86 -9.79
N GLU A 128 -4.85 17.05 -10.37
CA GLU A 128 -4.57 18.10 -11.36
C GLU A 128 -5.16 17.81 -12.75
N GLN A 129 -5.53 16.55 -13.04
CA GLN A 129 -6.04 16.12 -14.34
C GLN A 129 -7.57 16.15 -14.45
N VAL A 130 -8.31 16.50 -13.38
CA VAL A 130 -9.76 16.69 -13.44
C VAL A 130 -10.03 17.99 -14.21
N PRO A 131 -10.57 17.95 -15.45
CA PRO A 131 -10.88 19.17 -16.17
C PRO A 131 -12.02 19.86 -15.41
N SER A 132 -11.84 21.13 -15.03
CA SER A 132 -12.95 21.98 -14.59
C SER A 132 -14.07 21.85 -15.63
N PRO A 133 -15.33 21.56 -15.23
CA PRO A 133 -16.43 21.63 -16.17
C PRO A 133 -16.45 23.06 -16.70
N ARG A 134 -16.10 23.23 -17.99
CA ARG A 134 -16.22 24.51 -18.68
C ARG A 134 -17.68 24.94 -18.54
N GLN A 135 -17.89 26.02 -17.79
CA GLN A 135 -19.13 26.81 -17.84
C GLN A 135 -19.20 27.56 -19.16
#